data_AF-A0A177N1R3-F1
#
_entry.id   AF-A0A177N1R3-F1
#
_cell.length_a   1.000
_cell.length_b   1.000
_cell.length_c   1.000
_cell.angle_alpha   90.00
_cell.angle_beta   90.00
_cell.angle_gamma   90.00
#
_symmetry.space_group_name_H-M   'P 1'
#
loop_
_entity.id
_entity.type
_entity.pdbx_description
1 polymer ?
#
loop_
_entity_poly.entity_id
_entity_poly.type
_entity_poly.pdbx_seq_one_letter_code
_entity_poly.pdbx_strand_id
1 'polypeptide(L)'
;MPQRPSLQQEFYVGIFPKPAELEPAVGFWRNTYAVWSRSQVAFHDDRYLDIVYEVMTLPGYVGEGLTSEQKDLISQRREYWKSQLSGLETKLRYNAALSNHDRDLIARLESTGKPLTTILAGSSERLRSQRGTRERFKRGMEISGRYDLQFRKVFRDAGLPEDLAYLPHVESSFQPAAKSSAGAVGMWQFTKAAAKTFMPGGDRVDQRLDPFASATGAARYLSYAYAKLGDWPSAVTSYNHGIGGMKRAQNQAGRDFVRIVETYDGPAFGFASRNYYAQFLAAREIANNSLAYFPEGIQYESPALPGQYMAAE
;
A
#
# COMPACT_ATOMS: atom_id res chain seq x y z
N MET A 1 5.07 -7.22 -24.85
CA MET A 1 4.67 -6.54 -23.61
C MET A 1 3.15 -6.57 -23.52
N PRO A 2 2.53 -7.00 -22.41
CA PRO A 2 1.08 -6.86 -22.28
C PRO A 2 0.75 -5.36 -22.24
N GLN A 3 -0.20 -4.94 -23.08
CA GLN A 3 -0.59 -3.55 -23.24
C GLN A 3 -1.23 -3.02 -21.94
N ARG A 4 -0.81 -1.82 -21.52
CA ARG A 4 -1.45 -1.09 -20.42
C ARG A 4 -2.88 -0.76 -20.85
N PRO A 5 -3.92 -1.06 -20.04
CA PRO A 5 -5.24 -0.51 -20.28
C PRO A 5 -5.15 1.02 -20.19
N SER A 6 -5.53 1.73 -21.25
CA SER A 6 -5.64 3.18 -21.24
C SER A 6 -6.91 3.56 -20.48
N LEU A 7 -6.79 3.77 -19.18
CA LEU A 7 -7.83 4.44 -18.39
C LEU A 7 -7.45 5.91 -18.29
N GLN A 8 -8.38 6.77 -18.71
CA GLN A 8 -8.27 8.23 -18.63
C GLN A 8 -7.90 8.63 -17.18
N GLN A 9 -7.02 9.63 -17.04
CA GLN A 9 -6.69 10.21 -15.73
C GLN A 9 -7.95 10.80 -15.10
N GLU A 10 -8.65 10.02 -14.28
CA GLU A 10 -9.73 10.53 -13.44
C GLU A 10 -9.11 11.36 -12.32
N PHE A 11 -9.24 12.69 -12.42
CA PHE A 11 -9.01 13.60 -11.31
C PHE A 11 -10.13 13.39 -10.28
N TYR A 12 -9.83 12.72 -9.17
CA TYR A 12 -10.78 12.60 -8.06
C TYR A 12 -10.82 13.91 -7.27
N VAL A 13 -11.75 14.80 -7.63
CA VAL A 13 -12.20 15.90 -6.75
C VAL A 13 -13.25 15.31 -5.81
N GLY A 14 -12.87 15.01 -4.57
CA GLY A 14 -13.76 14.34 -3.62
C GLY A 14 -13.16 14.25 -2.23
N ILE A 15 -13.82 13.49 -1.35
CA ILE A 15 -13.44 13.32 0.06
C ILE A 15 -11.99 12.80 0.21
N PHE A 16 -11.56 11.96 -0.73
CA PHE A 16 -10.20 11.41 -0.80
C PHE A 16 -9.51 11.94 -2.07
N PRO A 17 -8.90 13.14 -2.02
CA PRO A 17 -8.28 13.72 -3.20
C PRO A 17 -7.07 12.91 -3.66
N LYS A 18 -6.92 12.77 -4.98
CA LYS A 18 -5.72 12.21 -5.61
C LYS A 18 -5.06 13.29 -6.48
N PRO A 19 -4.19 14.15 -5.91
CA PRO A 19 -3.35 15.04 -6.69
C PRO A 19 -2.49 14.26 -7.70
N ALA A 20 -2.14 14.89 -8.83
CA ALA A 20 -1.39 14.24 -9.91
C ALA A 20 -0.03 13.71 -9.45
N GLU A 21 0.58 14.38 -8.48
CA GLU A 21 1.85 14.05 -7.84
C GLU A 21 1.80 12.70 -7.12
N LEU A 22 0.62 12.23 -6.70
CA LEU A 22 0.45 10.91 -6.08
C LEU A 22 0.25 9.79 -7.11
N GLU A 23 -0.04 10.08 -8.37
CA GLU A 23 -0.33 9.06 -9.39
C GLU A 23 0.80 8.05 -9.59
N PRO A 24 2.10 8.42 -9.59
CA PRO A 24 3.19 7.44 -9.62
C PRO A 24 3.09 6.37 -8.51
N ALA A 25 2.81 6.80 -7.28
CA ALA A 25 2.66 5.90 -6.15
C ALA A 25 1.37 5.08 -6.24
N VAL A 26 0.24 5.71 -6.59
CA VAL A 26 -1.05 5.01 -6.76
C VAL A 26 -0.95 3.97 -7.87
N GLY A 27 -0.36 4.31 -9.02
CA GLY A 27 -0.14 3.42 -10.14
C GLY A 27 0.77 2.23 -9.80
N PHE A 28 1.80 2.45 -8.99
CA PHE A 28 2.64 1.36 -8.48
C PHE A 28 1.85 0.36 -7.63
N TRP A 29 1.03 0.85 -6.69
CA TRP A 29 0.20 -0.01 -5.85
C TRP A 29 -0.95 -0.65 -6.63
N ARG A 30 -1.49 0.03 -7.63
CA ARG A 30 -2.44 -0.55 -8.60
C ARG A 30 -1.82 -1.76 -9.30
N ASN A 31 -0.59 -1.63 -9.79
CA ASN A 31 0.13 -2.75 -10.40
C ASN A 31 0.37 -3.89 -9.38
N THR A 32 0.77 -3.55 -8.16
CA THR A 32 1.00 -4.54 -7.09
C THR A 32 -0.27 -5.32 -6.75
N TYR A 33 -1.42 -4.64 -6.69
CA TYR A 33 -2.70 -5.22 -6.29
C TYR A 33 -3.48 -5.89 -7.42
N ALA A 34 -3.28 -5.51 -8.67
CA ALA A 34 -4.14 -5.98 -9.77
C ALA A 34 -3.40 -6.53 -11.00
N VAL A 35 -2.09 -6.28 -11.14
CA VAL A 35 -1.34 -6.65 -12.35
C VAL A 35 -0.29 -7.72 -12.03
N TRP A 36 0.59 -7.45 -11.08
CA TRP A 36 1.69 -8.35 -10.76
C TRP A 36 1.19 -9.53 -9.94
N SER A 37 1.42 -10.73 -10.48
CA SER A 37 1.12 -11.97 -9.79
C SER A 37 1.99 -12.14 -8.56
N ARG A 38 1.61 -13.07 -7.68
CA ARG A 38 2.43 -13.50 -6.56
C ARG A 38 3.75 -14.15 -6.97
N SER A 39 3.96 -14.51 -8.24
CA SER A 39 5.27 -14.96 -8.72
C SER A 39 6.13 -13.82 -9.25
N GLN A 40 5.59 -12.60 -9.37
CA GLN A 40 6.31 -11.44 -9.88
C GLN A 40 6.83 -10.56 -8.74
N VAL A 41 8.06 -10.07 -8.91
CA VAL A 41 8.74 -9.19 -7.94
C VAL A 41 9.29 -7.98 -8.68
N ALA A 42 8.77 -6.80 -8.36
CA ALA A 42 9.27 -5.54 -8.86
C ALA A 42 10.49 -5.09 -8.05
N PHE A 43 11.59 -4.71 -8.71
CA PHE A 43 12.73 -4.00 -8.14
C PHE A 43 12.59 -2.53 -8.49
N HIS A 44 12.48 -1.66 -7.50
CA HIS A 44 12.02 -0.28 -7.69
C HIS A 44 12.70 0.70 -6.71
N ASP A 45 12.62 2.00 -7.03
CA ASP A 45 13.03 3.07 -6.11
C ASP A 45 11.95 3.29 -5.04
N ASP A 46 12.35 3.63 -3.81
CA ASP A 46 11.43 3.80 -2.68
C ASP A 46 10.87 5.21 -2.49
N ARG A 47 11.36 6.19 -3.28
CA ARG A 47 10.86 7.57 -3.36
C ARG A 47 10.15 7.84 -4.67
N TYR A 48 10.70 7.35 -5.77
CA TYR A 48 10.16 7.55 -7.11
C TYR A 48 9.48 6.27 -7.60
N LEU A 49 8.21 6.08 -7.23
CA LEU A 49 7.50 4.79 -7.42
C LEU A 49 7.17 4.46 -8.88
N ASP A 50 7.28 5.45 -9.78
CA ASP A 50 7.27 5.26 -11.23
C ASP A 50 8.57 4.63 -11.77
N ILE A 51 9.62 4.56 -10.96
CA ILE A 51 10.91 3.96 -11.31
C ILE A 51 10.94 2.50 -10.87
N VAL A 52 10.58 1.63 -11.82
CA VAL A 52 10.71 0.17 -11.70
C VAL A 52 11.83 -0.29 -12.61
N TYR A 53 12.94 -0.72 -12.01
CA TYR A 53 14.14 -1.20 -12.71
C TYR A 53 13.87 -2.52 -13.44
N GLU A 54 13.07 -3.39 -12.82
CA GLU A 54 12.70 -4.69 -13.36
C GLU A 54 11.46 -5.25 -12.66
N VAL A 55 10.68 -6.07 -13.37
CA VAL A 55 9.74 -7.02 -12.76
C VAL A 55 10.20 -8.44 -13.09
N MET A 56 10.80 -9.12 -12.13
CA MET A 56 11.29 -10.49 -12.26
C MET A 56 10.16 -11.49 -12.02
N THR A 57 10.15 -12.60 -12.75
CA THR A 57 9.25 -13.73 -12.46
C THR A 57 10.04 -14.83 -11.75
N LEU A 58 9.57 -15.23 -10.57
CA LEU A 58 10.14 -16.33 -9.81
C LEU A 58 9.83 -17.67 -10.49
N PRO A 59 10.81 -18.59 -10.55
CA PRO A 59 10.59 -19.90 -11.11
C PRO A 59 9.72 -20.78 -10.19
N GLY A 60 8.99 -21.70 -10.79
CA GLY A 60 8.20 -22.71 -10.09
C GLY A 60 6.91 -22.18 -9.45
N TYR A 61 6.30 -23.01 -8.59
CA TYR A 61 5.12 -22.64 -7.83
C TYR A 61 5.47 -21.65 -6.72
N VAL A 62 4.66 -20.61 -6.55
CA VAL A 62 4.85 -19.60 -5.51
C VAL A 62 3.59 -19.52 -4.65
N GLY A 63 3.68 -19.98 -3.40
CA GLY A 63 2.58 -19.95 -2.43
C GLY A 63 2.47 -18.60 -1.70
N GLU A 64 1.70 -18.55 -0.61
CA GLU A 64 1.61 -17.33 0.24
C GLU A 64 2.98 -16.98 0.83
N GLY A 65 3.70 -17.97 1.36
CA GLY A 65 5.09 -17.84 1.77
C GLY A 65 6.07 -18.11 0.62
N LEU A 66 7.20 -17.41 0.64
CA LEU A 66 8.34 -17.71 -0.23
C LEU A 66 9.22 -18.79 0.40
N THR A 67 9.74 -19.71 -0.43
CA THR A 67 10.78 -20.66 0.00
C THR A 67 12.11 -19.94 0.24
N SER A 68 13.08 -20.63 0.87
CA SER A 68 14.42 -20.08 1.08
C SER A 68 15.10 -19.77 -0.25
N GLU A 69 15.02 -20.67 -1.23
CA GLU A 69 15.61 -20.50 -2.56
C GLU A 69 15.01 -19.31 -3.29
N GLN A 70 13.69 -19.10 -3.20
CA GLN A 70 13.03 -17.93 -3.79
C GLN A 70 13.47 -16.62 -3.11
N LYS A 71 13.65 -16.61 -1.78
CA LYS A 71 14.18 -15.46 -1.05
C LYS A 71 15.63 -15.15 -1.45
N ASP A 72 16.43 -16.19 -1.67
CA ASP A 72 17.82 -16.05 -2.10
C ASP A 72 17.91 -15.48 -3.52
N LEU A 73 17.07 -15.94 -4.44
CA LEU A 73 16.98 -15.38 -5.80
C LEU A 73 16.62 -13.89 -5.78
N ILE A 74 15.64 -13.49 -4.98
CA ILE A 74 15.26 -12.07 -4.82
C ILE A 74 16.42 -11.27 -4.25
N SER A 75 17.12 -11.80 -3.25
CA SER A 75 18.24 -11.12 -2.59
C SER A 75 19.41 -10.93 -3.55
N GLN A 76 19.80 -11.97 -4.28
CA GLN A 76 20.83 -11.89 -5.32
C GLN A 76 20.47 -10.88 -6.41
N ARG A 77 19.21 -10.86 -6.84
CA ARG A 77 18.76 -9.91 -7.86
C ARG A 77 18.72 -8.47 -7.34
N ARG A 78 18.42 -8.27 -6.05
CA ARG A 78 18.54 -6.95 -5.41
C ARG A 78 19.99 -6.48 -5.40
N GLU A 79 20.93 -7.32 -4.99
CA GLU A 79 22.36 -6.97 -4.98
C GLU A 79 22.90 -6.68 -6.38
N TYR A 80 22.44 -7.42 -7.39
CA TYR A 80 22.74 -7.11 -8.79
C TYR A 80 22.32 -5.68 -9.14
N TRP A 81 21.06 -5.31 -8.88
CA TRP A 81 20.56 -3.96 -9.19
C TRP A 81 21.25 -2.88 -8.36
N LYS A 82 21.55 -3.15 -7.08
CA LYS A 82 22.30 -2.23 -6.22
C LYS A 82 23.68 -1.92 -6.83
N SER A 83 24.37 -2.95 -7.32
CA SER A 83 25.65 -2.83 -8.01
C SER A 83 25.52 -2.06 -9.35
N GLN A 84 24.51 -2.36 -10.16
CA GLN A 84 24.28 -1.65 -11.43
C GLN A 84 24.05 -0.14 -11.19
N LEU A 85 23.22 0.21 -10.21
CA LEU A 85 22.88 1.59 -9.90
C LEU A 85 24.08 2.38 -9.34
N SER A 86 24.78 1.80 -8.37
CA SER A 86 25.99 2.41 -7.79
C SER A 86 27.10 2.57 -8.83
N GLY A 87 27.28 1.56 -9.69
CA GLY A 87 28.23 1.60 -10.81
C GLY A 87 27.88 2.69 -11.82
N LEU A 88 26.60 2.83 -12.19
CA LEU A 88 26.13 3.87 -13.11
C LEU A 88 26.34 5.27 -12.52
N GLU A 89 25.97 5.48 -11.26
CA GLU A 89 26.17 6.76 -10.57
C GLU A 89 27.66 7.14 -10.55
N THR A 90 28.54 6.18 -10.25
CA THR A 90 30.00 6.37 -10.24
C THR A 90 30.53 6.72 -11.63
N LYS A 91 30.10 6.00 -12.67
CA LYS A 91 30.53 6.27 -14.06
C LYS A 91 30.14 7.68 -14.50
N LEU A 92 28.92 8.12 -14.19
CA LEU A 92 28.47 9.46 -14.52
C LEU A 92 29.23 10.54 -13.74
N ARG A 93 29.48 10.31 -12.44
CA ARG A 93 30.23 11.25 -11.58
C ARG A 93 31.66 11.50 -12.08
N TYR A 94 32.32 10.46 -12.58
CA TYR A 94 33.72 10.54 -13.04
C TYR A 94 33.86 10.56 -14.57
N ASN A 95 32.77 10.76 -15.30
CA ASN A 95 32.74 10.79 -16.77
C ASN A 95 33.41 9.56 -17.41
N ALA A 96 33.19 8.37 -16.84
CA ALA A 96 33.71 7.11 -17.36
C ALA A 96 32.90 6.57 -18.54
N ALA A 97 33.48 5.65 -19.31
CA ALA A 97 32.80 5.05 -20.46
C ALA A 97 31.54 4.28 -20.04
N LEU A 98 30.43 4.55 -20.73
CA LEU A 98 29.14 3.88 -20.54
C LEU A 98 29.03 2.66 -21.46
N SER A 99 28.55 1.55 -20.90
CA SER A 99 28.15 0.36 -21.65
C SER A 99 26.79 0.56 -22.33
N ASN A 100 26.39 -0.36 -23.22
CA ASN A 100 25.05 -0.34 -23.80
C ASN A 100 23.96 -0.49 -22.73
N HIS A 101 24.20 -1.35 -21.73
CA HIS A 101 23.29 -1.51 -20.60
C HIS A 101 23.11 -0.21 -19.80
N ASP A 102 24.19 0.54 -19.57
CA ASP A 102 24.12 1.84 -18.88
C ASP A 102 23.27 2.83 -19.67
N ARG A 103 23.46 2.91 -21.00
CA ARG A 103 22.68 3.80 -21.88
C ARG A 103 21.19 3.42 -21.90
N ASP A 104 20.87 2.14 -21.97
CA ASP A 104 19.49 1.65 -21.93
C ASP A 104 18.82 1.97 -20.60
N LEU A 105 19.56 1.84 -19.48
CA LEU A 105 19.07 2.20 -18.16
C LEU A 105 18.82 3.70 -18.07
N ILE A 106 19.77 4.55 -18.49
CA ILE A 106 19.61 6.00 -18.54
C ILE A 106 18.36 6.40 -19.33
N ALA A 107 18.20 5.88 -20.55
CA ALA A 107 17.06 6.20 -21.41
C ALA A 107 15.72 5.87 -20.74
N ARG A 108 15.64 4.76 -19.99
CA ARG A 108 14.45 4.42 -19.20
C ARG A 108 14.21 5.40 -18.05
N LEU A 109 15.25 5.79 -17.31
CA LEU A 109 15.13 6.71 -16.19
C LEU A 109 14.71 8.12 -16.64
N GLU A 110 15.26 8.60 -17.76
CA GLU A 110 14.93 9.91 -18.34
C GLU A 110 13.48 9.98 -18.86
N SER A 111 12.89 8.84 -19.25
CA SER A 111 11.49 8.80 -19.71
C SER A 111 10.46 9.21 -18.65
N THR A 112 10.86 9.28 -17.38
CA THR A 112 10.02 9.75 -16.26
C THR A 112 9.87 11.28 -16.20
N GLY A 113 10.66 12.02 -16.98
CA GLY A 113 10.68 13.49 -16.99
C GLY A 113 11.38 14.13 -15.78
N LYS A 114 11.90 13.32 -14.84
CA LYS A 114 12.72 13.83 -13.73
C LYS A 114 14.19 13.89 -14.14
N PRO A 115 14.99 14.84 -13.60
CA PRO A 115 16.42 14.90 -13.89
C PRO A 115 17.12 13.61 -13.47
N LEU A 116 17.96 13.08 -14.36
CA LEU A 116 18.72 11.84 -14.11
C LEU A 116 19.57 11.94 -12.83
N THR A 117 20.14 13.11 -12.55
CA THR A 117 20.92 13.37 -11.33
C THR A 117 20.09 13.21 -10.06
N THR A 118 18.83 13.63 -10.07
CA THR A 118 17.89 13.49 -8.95
C THR A 118 17.49 12.04 -8.74
N ILE A 119 17.30 11.30 -9.83
CA ILE A 119 16.91 9.89 -9.78
C ILE A 119 18.07 9.01 -9.32
N LEU A 120 19.25 9.17 -9.89
CA LEU A 120 20.37 8.26 -9.65
C LEU A 120 21.08 8.50 -8.33
N ALA A 121 21.15 9.75 -7.85
CA ALA A 121 21.85 10.05 -6.60
C ALA A 121 21.27 9.22 -5.44
N GLY A 122 22.04 8.26 -4.92
CA GLY A 122 21.61 7.39 -3.82
C GLY A 122 20.54 6.34 -4.19
N SER A 123 20.29 6.10 -5.48
CA SER A 123 19.28 5.12 -5.92
C SER A 123 19.61 3.70 -5.50
N SER A 124 20.90 3.36 -5.36
CA SER A 124 21.36 2.06 -4.85
C SER A 124 20.90 1.81 -3.42
N GLU A 125 20.79 2.86 -2.59
CA GLU A 125 20.34 2.77 -1.20
C GLU A 125 18.82 2.84 -1.07
N ARG A 126 18.14 3.44 -2.05
CA ARG A 126 16.67 3.47 -2.16
C ARG A 126 16.08 2.22 -2.81
N LEU A 127 16.91 1.31 -3.30
CA LEU A 127 16.43 0.11 -3.99
C LEU A 127 15.62 -0.79 -3.04
N ARG A 128 14.40 -1.12 -3.47
CA ARG A 128 13.52 -2.08 -2.79
C ARG A 128 13.01 -3.14 -3.74
N SER A 129 12.47 -4.21 -3.17
CA SER A 129 11.73 -5.23 -3.91
C SER A 129 10.31 -5.34 -3.36
N GLN A 130 9.31 -5.32 -4.24
CA GLN A 130 7.90 -5.49 -3.91
C GLN A 130 7.34 -6.67 -4.69
N ARG A 131 6.82 -7.66 -3.96
CA ARG A 131 6.12 -8.80 -4.55
C ARG A 131 4.72 -8.37 -4.99
N GLY A 132 4.28 -8.85 -6.14
CA GLY A 132 2.90 -8.72 -6.57
C GLY A 132 1.96 -9.45 -5.61
N THR A 133 0.76 -8.92 -5.46
CA THR A 133 -0.27 -9.47 -4.57
C THR A 133 -1.61 -9.61 -5.28
N ARG A 134 -1.62 -9.70 -6.61
CA ARG A 134 -2.85 -9.75 -7.41
C ARG A 134 -3.85 -10.79 -6.91
N GLU A 135 -3.40 -12.02 -6.72
CA GLU A 135 -4.26 -13.13 -6.29
C GLU A 135 -4.78 -12.92 -4.87
N ARG A 136 -3.91 -12.43 -3.97
CA ARG A 136 -4.28 -12.14 -2.58
C ARG A 136 -5.27 -10.98 -2.48
N PHE A 137 -5.08 -9.94 -3.28
CA PHE A 137 -5.99 -8.81 -3.35
C PHE A 137 -7.35 -9.22 -3.92
N LYS A 138 -7.35 -10.01 -5.02
CA LYS A 138 -8.58 -10.61 -5.56
C LYS A 138 -9.33 -11.41 -4.48
N ARG A 139 -8.63 -12.30 -3.78
CA ARG A 139 -9.22 -13.09 -2.70
C ARG A 139 -9.79 -12.19 -1.59
N GLY A 140 -9.10 -11.11 -1.24
CA GLY A 140 -9.60 -10.12 -0.30
C GLY A 140 -10.88 -9.43 -0.77
N MET A 141 -11.02 -9.14 -2.07
CA MET A 141 -12.28 -8.63 -2.64
C MET A 141 -13.40 -9.67 -2.56
N GLU A 142 -13.13 -10.94 -2.85
CA GLU A 142 -14.14 -12.00 -2.71
C GLU A 142 -14.66 -12.06 -1.26
N ILE A 143 -13.75 -12.08 -0.27
CA ILE A 143 -14.09 -12.09 1.16
C ILE A 143 -14.83 -10.80 1.58
N SER A 144 -14.49 -9.65 0.97
CA SER A 144 -15.11 -8.37 1.33
C SER A 144 -16.63 -8.36 1.16
N GLY A 145 -17.19 -9.16 0.24
CA GLY A 145 -18.64 -9.30 0.04
C GLY A 145 -19.39 -9.69 1.32
N ARG A 146 -18.72 -10.43 2.21
CA ARG A 146 -19.27 -10.83 3.51
C ARG A 146 -19.49 -9.64 4.47
N TYR A 147 -18.70 -8.58 4.35
CA TYR A 147 -18.56 -7.54 5.38
C TYR A 147 -18.86 -6.10 4.89
N ASP A 148 -18.65 -5.82 3.61
CA ASP A 148 -18.61 -4.45 3.07
C ASP A 148 -19.85 -3.62 3.41
N LEU A 149 -21.06 -4.18 3.22
CA LEU A 149 -22.32 -3.49 3.53
C LEU A 149 -22.40 -3.01 4.98
N GLN A 150 -21.97 -3.85 5.92
CA GLN A 150 -22.01 -3.53 7.34
C GLN A 150 -20.88 -2.58 7.74
N PHE A 151 -19.68 -2.73 7.17
CA PHE A 151 -18.59 -1.79 7.41
C PHE A 151 -18.95 -0.39 6.92
N ARG A 152 -19.50 -0.27 5.71
CA ARG A 152 -20.02 1.00 5.20
C ARG A 152 -21.09 1.58 6.11
N LYS A 153 -22.01 0.76 6.62
CA LYS A 153 -23.01 1.20 7.61
C LYS A 153 -22.35 1.75 8.88
N VAL A 154 -21.33 1.08 9.43
CA VAL A 154 -20.58 1.54 10.61
C VAL A 154 -19.98 2.94 10.37
N PHE A 155 -19.34 3.17 9.22
CA PHE A 155 -18.79 4.50 8.89
C PHE A 155 -19.89 5.54 8.69
N ARG A 156 -20.96 5.21 7.96
CA ARG A 156 -22.10 6.09 7.71
C ARG A 156 -22.76 6.54 9.01
N ASP A 157 -23.05 5.61 9.92
CA ASP A 157 -23.67 5.88 11.22
C ASP A 157 -22.77 6.75 12.12
N ALA A 158 -21.45 6.66 11.93
CA ALA A 158 -20.47 7.52 12.61
C ALA A 158 -20.26 8.88 11.91
N GLY A 159 -20.99 9.18 10.83
CA GLY A 159 -20.82 10.40 10.04
C GLY A 159 -19.51 10.45 9.25
N LEU A 160 -18.93 9.29 8.94
CA LEU A 160 -17.65 9.15 8.24
C LEU A 160 -17.86 8.66 6.79
N PRO A 161 -16.89 8.91 5.89
CA PRO A 161 -16.96 8.41 4.52
C PRO A 161 -16.99 6.88 4.44
N GLU A 162 -17.94 6.33 3.69
CA GLU A 162 -18.13 4.88 3.56
C GLU A 162 -16.93 4.18 2.91
N ASP A 163 -16.19 4.86 2.03
CA ASP A 163 -15.01 4.30 1.36
C ASP A 163 -13.86 3.97 2.32
N LEU A 164 -13.90 4.41 3.58
CA LEU A 164 -12.99 3.90 4.62
C LEU A 164 -13.12 2.39 4.84
N ALA A 165 -14.26 1.79 4.44
CA ALA A 165 -14.48 0.35 4.42
C ALA A 165 -13.50 -0.42 3.51
N TYR A 166 -12.74 0.26 2.64
CA TYR A 166 -11.70 -0.38 1.83
C TYR A 166 -10.36 -0.58 2.56
N LEU A 167 -10.13 0.05 3.72
CA LEU A 167 -8.87 -0.08 4.46
C LEU A 167 -8.46 -1.53 4.78
N PRO A 168 -9.39 -2.47 5.07
CA PRO A 168 -9.01 -3.86 5.28
C PRO A 168 -8.33 -4.53 4.08
N HIS A 169 -8.47 -4.02 2.85
CA HIS A 169 -7.69 -4.50 1.71
C HIS A 169 -6.19 -4.25 1.89
N VAL A 170 -5.84 -3.07 2.42
CA VAL A 170 -4.46 -2.64 2.68
C VAL A 170 -3.90 -3.34 3.92
N GLU A 171 -4.72 -3.48 4.97
CA GLU A 171 -4.29 -4.03 6.25
C GLU A 171 -4.11 -5.55 6.25
N SER A 172 -5.15 -6.29 5.90
CA SER A 172 -5.20 -7.75 6.05
C SER A 172 -5.55 -8.49 4.76
N SER A 173 -5.89 -7.75 3.70
CA SER A 173 -6.61 -8.29 2.55
C SER A 173 -7.91 -8.98 2.97
N PHE A 174 -8.67 -8.33 3.87
CA PHE A 174 -9.92 -8.83 4.47
C PHE A 174 -9.80 -10.15 5.26
N GLN A 175 -8.59 -10.60 5.64
CA GLN A 175 -8.41 -11.84 6.38
C GLN A 175 -8.71 -11.64 7.89
N PRO A 176 -9.75 -12.29 8.46
CA PRO A 176 -10.13 -12.09 9.87
C PRO A 176 -9.07 -12.58 10.87
N ALA A 177 -8.33 -13.64 10.52
CA ALA A 177 -7.30 -14.23 11.37
C ALA A 177 -5.89 -13.68 11.13
N ALA A 178 -5.75 -12.57 10.39
CA ALA A 178 -4.45 -12.00 10.06
C ALA A 178 -3.65 -11.61 11.32
N LYS A 179 -2.36 -11.91 11.34
CA LYS A 179 -1.43 -11.55 12.41
C LYS A 179 -0.17 -10.97 11.79
N SER A 180 0.23 -9.78 12.22
CA SER A 180 1.50 -9.17 11.82
C SER A 180 2.61 -9.51 12.81
N SER A 181 3.86 -9.39 12.36
CA SER A 181 5.05 -9.50 13.21
C SER A 181 5.11 -8.44 14.31
N ALA A 182 4.44 -7.30 14.12
CA ALA A 182 4.34 -6.21 15.11
C ALA A 182 3.22 -6.43 16.15
N GLY A 183 2.50 -7.55 16.09
CA GLY A 183 1.45 -7.90 17.06
C GLY A 183 0.08 -7.26 16.81
N ALA A 184 -0.10 -6.58 15.67
CA ALA A 184 -1.42 -6.23 15.16
C ALA A 184 -2.13 -7.49 14.64
N VAL A 185 -3.43 -7.61 14.95
CA VAL A 185 -4.22 -8.79 14.59
C VAL A 185 -5.59 -8.38 14.04
N GLY A 186 -6.22 -9.31 13.35
CA GLY A 186 -7.57 -9.12 12.84
C GLY A 186 -7.64 -8.48 11.47
N MET A 187 -8.86 -8.37 10.96
CA MET A 187 -9.14 -7.77 9.66
C MET A 187 -8.67 -6.30 9.56
N TRP A 188 -8.80 -5.57 10.66
CA TRP A 188 -8.45 -4.14 10.77
C TRP A 188 -7.04 -3.90 11.37
N GLN A 189 -6.26 -4.97 11.60
CA GLN A 189 -4.89 -4.93 12.10
C GLN A 189 -4.66 -3.99 13.31
N PHE A 190 -5.52 -4.10 14.32
CA PHE A 190 -5.34 -3.35 15.54
C PHE A 190 -4.21 -3.93 16.41
N THR A 191 -3.34 -3.06 16.92
CA THR A 191 -2.44 -3.41 18.03
C THR A 191 -3.21 -3.49 19.35
N LYS A 192 -2.66 -4.18 20.37
CA LYS A 192 -3.28 -4.22 21.71
C LYS A 192 -3.47 -2.81 22.30
N ALA A 193 -2.48 -1.94 22.13
CA ALA A 193 -2.52 -0.57 22.64
C ALA A 193 -3.64 0.27 21.97
N ALA A 194 -3.77 0.15 20.65
CA ALA A 194 -4.84 0.82 19.91
C ALA A 194 -6.22 0.25 20.30
N ALA A 195 -6.36 -1.07 20.41
CA ALA A 195 -7.61 -1.71 20.83
C ALA A 195 -8.06 -1.26 22.22
N LYS A 196 -7.15 -1.14 23.19
CA LYS A 196 -7.47 -0.60 24.53
C LYS A 196 -8.09 0.80 24.48
N THR A 197 -7.70 1.60 23.48
CA THR A 197 -8.18 2.99 23.33
C THR A 197 -9.49 3.06 22.55
N PHE A 198 -9.60 2.33 21.45
CA PHE A 198 -10.70 2.48 20.48
C PHE A 198 -11.78 1.39 20.59
N MET A 199 -11.51 0.32 21.33
CA MET A 199 -12.43 -0.77 21.65
C MET A 199 -12.54 -0.97 23.18
N PRO A 200 -12.91 0.07 23.97
CA PRO A 200 -13.10 -0.09 25.40
C PRO A 200 -14.27 -1.05 25.70
N GLY A 201 -14.08 -1.94 26.69
CA GLY A 201 -15.11 -2.87 27.19
C GLY A 201 -15.02 -4.32 26.67
N GLY A 202 -13.96 -4.67 25.93
CA GLY A 202 -13.70 -6.02 25.42
C GLY A 202 -12.93 -6.92 26.39
N ASP A 203 -13.47 -7.15 27.59
CA ASP A 203 -12.65 -7.73 28.67
C ASP A 203 -12.61 -9.27 28.66
N ARG A 204 -13.51 -9.92 27.91
CA ARG A 204 -13.65 -11.40 27.88
C ARG A 204 -13.18 -12.05 26.57
N VAL A 205 -13.14 -11.31 25.46
CA VAL A 205 -12.76 -11.80 24.12
C VAL A 205 -11.90 -10.75 23.44
N ASP A 206 -10.86 -11.16 22.71
CA ASP A 206 -10.02 -10.24 21.94
C ASP A 206 -10.80 -9.64 20.75
N GLN A 207 -11.44 -8.50 20.98
CA GLN A 207 -12.28 -7.79 20.00
C GLN A 207 -11.56 -7.40 18.71
N ARG A 208 -10.22 -7.46 18.69
CA ARG A 208 -9.44 -7.25 17.47
C ARG A 208 -9.72 -8.33 16.42
N LEU A 209 -10.11 -9.53 16.84
CA LEU A 209 -10.44 -10.65 15.95
C LEU A 209 -11.90 -10.65 15.49
N ASP A 210 -12.77 -9.86 16.13
CA ASP A 210 -14.14 -9.63 15.67
C ASP A 210 -14.14 -8.54 14.59
N PRO A 211 -14.52 -8.85 13.33
CA PRO A 211 -14.47 -7.88 12.23
C PRO A 211 -15.36 -6.65 12.44
N PHE A 212 -16.48 -6.77 13.17
CA PHE A 212 -17.45 -5.68 13.37
C PHE A 212 -17.08 -4.82 14.57
N ALA A 213 -16.64 -5.45 15.67
CA ALA A 213 -16.10 -4.72 16.82
C ALA A 213 -14.86 -3.91 16.39
N SER A 214 -13.97 -4.51 15.61
CA SER A 214 -12.78 -3.83 15.09
C SER A 214 -13.10 -2.78 14.02
N ALA A 215 -14.15 -2.95 13.19
CA ALA A 215 -14.65 -1.89 12.31
C ALA A 215 -15.16 -0.67 13.09
N THR A 216 -15.90 -0.90 14.20
CA THR A 216 -16.36 0.17 15.09
C THR A 216 -15.16 0.89 15.74
N GLY A 217 -14.14 0.12 16.14
CA GLY A 217 -12.86 0.67 16.59
C GLY A 217 -12.16 1.52 15.53
N ALA A 218 -12.15 1.08 14.26
CA ALA A 218 -11.59 1.82 13.15
C ALA A 218 -12.33 3.14 12.90
N ALA A 219 -13.66 3.14 12.94
CA ALA A 219 -14.46 4.35 12.84
C ALA A 219 -14.12 5.36 13.96
N ARG A 220 -14.00 4.89 15.21
CA ARG A 220 -13.57 5.74 16.34
C ARG A 220 -12.16 6.29 16.14
N TYR A 221 -11.23 5.46 15.69
CA TYR A 221 -9.86 5.89 15.37
C TYR A 221 -9.84 6.99 14.32
N LEU A 222 -10.49 6.75 13.19
CA LEU A 222 -10.45 7.62 12.01
C LEU A 222 -11.19 8.94 12.26
N SER A 223 -12.29 8.92 13.02
CA SER A 223 -12.96 10.14 13.49
C SER A 223 -12.00 10.98 14.35
N TYR A 224 -11.33 10.37 15.32
CA TYR A 224 -10.35 11.06 16.16
C TYR A 224 -9.14 11.57 15.37
N ALA A 225 -8.62 10.77 14.43
CA ALA A 225 -7.52 11.15 13.55
C ALA A 225 -7.89 12.36 12.68
N TYR A 226 -9.06 12.35 12.05
CA TYR A 226 -9.55 13.47 11.25
C TYR A 226 -9.70 14.74 12.09
N ALA A 227 -10.28 14.65 13.28
CA ALA A 227 -10.41 15.79 14.19
C ALA A 227 -9.05 16.41 14.60
N LYS A 228 -7.97 15.62 14.65
CA LYS A 228 -6.63 16.09 15.04
C LYS A 228 -5.77 16.58 13.87
N LEU A 229 -5.94 15.98 12.70
CA LEU A 229 -5.09 16.22 11.53
C LEU A 229 -5.76 17.16 10.52
N GLY A 230 -7.09 17.15 10.43
CA GLY A 230 -7.91 18.09 9.66
C GLY A 230 -8.04 17.77 8.18
N ASP A 231 -7.56 16.61 7.72
CA ASP A 231 -7.68 16.14 6.35
C ASP A 231 -7.62 14.61 6.28
N TRP A 232 -8.28 14.03 5.28
CA TRP A 232 -8.36 12.57 5.09
C TRP A 232 -7.04 11.91 4.68
N PRO A 233 -6.23 12.47 3.77
CA PRO A 233 -4.92 11.90 3.45
C PRO A 233 -4.04 11.67 4.70
N SER A 234 -3.98 12.66 5.59
CA SER A 234 -3.24 12.57 6.85
C SER A 234 -3.91 11.61 7.84
N ALA A 235 -5.24 11.63 7.97
CA ALA A 235 -5.96 10.73 8.86
C ALA A 235 -5.79 9.25 8.46
N VAL A 236 -5.93 8.94 7.17
CA VAL A 236 -5.70 7.59 6.64
C VAL A 236 -4.24 7.18 6.84
N THR A 237 -3.28 8.04 6.48
CA THR A 237 -1.85 7.74 6.68
C THR A 237 -1.50 7.50 8.14
N SER A 238 -2.15 8.22 9.05
CA SER A 238 -1.97 8.02 10.49
C SER A 238 -2.43 6.65 10.98
N TYR A 239 -3.29 5.92 10.25
CA TYR A 239 -3.69 4.56 10.66
C TYR A 239 -2.46 3.64 10.73
N ASN A 240 -1.52 3.79 9.79
CA ASN A 240 -0.23 3.12 9.81
C ASN A 240 0.84 3.87 10.64
N HIS A 241 0.93 5.20 10.49
CA HIS A 241 2.04 5.98 11.03
C HIS A 241 1.81 6.48 12.48
N GLY A 242 0.57 6.46 12.95
CA GLY A 242 0.12 7.06 14.19
C GLY A 242 -0.18 8.56 14.08
N ILE A 243 -1.21 9.02 14.80
CA ILE A 243 -1.69 10.42 14.79
C ILE A 243 -0.59 11.39 15.24
N GLY A 244 0.14 11.06 16.31
CA GLY A 244 1.24 11.89 16.81
C GLY A 244 2.40 12.02 15.81
N GLY A 245 2.68 10.94 15.06
CA GLY A 245 3.67 10.95 13.98
C GLY A 245 3.26 11.88 12.85
N MET A 246 2.03 11.76 12.38
CA MET A 246 1.50 12.65 11.34
C MET A 246 1.40 14.10 11.80
N LYS A 247 1.08 14.35 13.08
CA LYS A 247 1.08 15.72 13.61
C LYS A 247 2.47 16.34 13.61
N ARG A 248 3.52 15.57 13.95
CA ARG A 248 4.92 16.02 13.82
C ARG A 248 5.28 16.31 12.36
N ALA A 249 4.87 15.44 11.43
CA ALA A 249 5.08 15.66 10.00
C ALA A 249 4.43 16.98 9.54
N GLN A 250 3.15 17.22 9.91
CA GLN A 250 2.44 18.46 9.61
C GLN A 250 3.14 19.70 10.18
N ASN A 251 3.67 19.60 11.40
CA ASN A 251 4.37 20.71 12.05
C ASN A 251 5.70 21.05 11.38
N GLN A 252 6.38 20.07 10.75
CA GLN A 252 7.70 20.27 10.13
C GLN A 252 7.61 20.60 8.63
N ALA A 253 6.76 19.89 7.88
CA ALA A 253 6.65 20.04 6.42
C ALA A 253 5.45 20.88 5.97
N GLY A 254 4.58 21.30 6.91
CA GLY A 254 3.32 21.97 6.61
C GLY A 254 2.15 21.00 6.44
N ARG A 255 0.94 21.54 6.17
CA ARG A 255 -0.30 20.75 6.11
C ARG A 255 -0.60 20.15 4.74
N ASP A 256 0.13 20.55 3.70
CA ASP A 256 0.02 19.95 2.38
C ASP A 256 0.55 18.51 2.42
N PHE A 257 -0.35 17.55 2.18
CA PHE A 257 -0.03 16.13 2.25
C PHE A 257 0.99 15.70 1.20
N VAL A 258 0.94 16.26 -0.02
CA VAL A 258 1.91 15.93 -1.07
C VAL A 258 3.30 16.36 -0.63
N ARG A 259 3.42 17.60 -0.12
CA ARG A 259 4.67 18.10 0.43
C ARG A 259 5.19 17.27 1.59
N ILE A 260 4.32 16.77 2.49
CA ILE A 260 4.74 15.85 3.57
C ILE A 260 5.35 14.58 2.97
N VAL A 261 4.67 13.95 2.00
CA VAL A 261 5.12 12.73 1.33
C VAL A 261 6.44 12.94 0.57
N GLU A 262 6.69 14.13 0.04
CA GLU A 262 7.92 14.42 -0.71
C GLU A 262 9.10 14.79 0.19
N THR A 263 8.85 15.58 1.24
CA THR A 263 9.93 16.31 1.95
C THR A 263 10.14 15.88 3.39
N TYR A 264 9.18 15.22 4.04
CA TYR A 264 9.34 14.81 5.43
C TYR A 264 10.12 13.49 5.54
N ASP A 265 11.26 13.53 6.25
CA ASP A 265 12.18 12.41 6.44
C ASP A 265 12.37 12.01 7.90
N GLY A 266 11.26 11.97 8.65
CA GLY A 266 11.27 11.44 10.02
C GLY A 266 11.68 9.96 10.06
N PRO A 267 12.44 9.49 11.09
CA PRO A 267 12.94 8.12 11.17
C PRO A 267 11.85 7.03 11.07
N ALA A 268 10.64 7.31 11.55
CA ALA A 268 9.50 6.40 11.50
C ALA A 268 8.60 6.60 10.27
N PHE A 269 8.84 7.62 9.43
CA PHE A 269 8.06 7.90 8.23
C PHE A 269 8.72 7.25 7.00
N GLY A 270 8.92 5.94 7.11
CA GLY A 270 9.52 5.12 6.07
C GLY A 270 8.55 4.77 4.93
N PHE A 271 8.97 3.82 4.08
CA PHE A 271 8.25 3.40 2.88
C PHE A 271 6.76 3.09 3.14
N ALA A 272 6.44 2.30 4.17
CA ALA A 272 5.07 1.90 4.47
C ALA A 272 4.17 3.10 4.78
N SER A 273 4.59 3.97 5.70
CA SER A 273 3.83 5.17 6.08
C SER A 273 3.68 6.14 4.92
N ARG A 274 4.76 6.40 4.19
CA ARG A 274 4.76 7.33 3.03
C ARG A 274 3.80 6.90 1.93
N ASN A 275 3.61 5.59 1.76
CA ASN A 275 2.78 5.01 0.71
C ASN A 275 1.37 4.63 1.16
N TYR A 276 1.03 4.76 2.44
CA TYR A 276 -0.20 4.19 2.96
C TYR A 276 -1.46 4.80 2.34
N TYR A 277 -1.48 6.11 2.10
CA TYR A 277 -2.59 6.75 1.40
C TYR A 277 -2.68 6.34 -0.07
N ALA A 278 -1.54 6.19 -0.76
CA ALA A 278 -1.52 5.72 -2.14
C ALA A 278 -2.02 4.28 -2.27
N GLN A 279 -1.69 3.41 -1.32
CA GLN A 279 -2.25 2.06 -1.19
C GLN A 279 -3.76 2.08 -1.04
N PHE A 280 -4.28 2.91 -0.14
CA PHE A 280 -5.72 3.09 0.05
C PHE A 280 -6.42 3.55 -1.24
N LEU A 281 -5.88 4.57 -1.92
CA LEU A 281 -6.42 5.07 -3.17
C LEU A 281 -6.42 3.99 -4.26
N ALA A 282 -5.33 3.23 -4.40
CA ALA A 282 -5.26 2.13 -5.37
C ALA A 282 -6.29 1.03 -5.06
N ALA A 283 -6.42 0.63 -3.79
CA ALA A 283 -7.39 -0.39 -3.37
C ALA A 283 -8.83 0.05 -3.68
N ARG A 284 -9.17 1.31 -3.34
CA ARG A 284 -10.46 1.94 -3.64
C ARG A 284 -10.74 1.98 -5.14
N GLU A 285 -9.77 2.41 -5.95
CA GLU A 285 -9.92 2.52 -7.41
C GLU A 285 -10.16 1.15 -8.05
N ILE A 286 -9.41 0.13 -7.62
CA ILE A 286 -9.57 -1.25 -8.10
C ILE A 286 -10.94 -1.80 -7.70
N ALA A 287 -11.34 -1.65 -6.44
CA ALA A 287 -12.60 -2.21 -5.96
C ALA A 287 -13.82 -1.56 -6.63
N ASN A 288 -13.76 -0.26 -6.92
CA ASN A 288 -14.82 0.45 -7.65
C ASN A 288 -14.86 0.11 -9.15
N ASN A 289 -13.76 -0.38 -9.72
CA ASN A 289 -13.64 -0.70 -11.15
C ASN A 289 -13.20 -2.15 -11.36
N SER A 290 -13.72 -3.07 -10.56
CA SER A 290 -13.17 -4.41 -10.41
C SER A 290 -13.08 -5.20 -11.71
N LEU A 291 -14.06 -5.08 -12.61
CA LEU A 291 -14.06 -5.77 -13.91
C LEU A 291 -12.94 -5.31 -14.84
N ALA A 292 -12.49 -4.05 -14.74
CA ALA A 292 -11.37 -3.53 -15.54
C ALA A 292 -10.03 -4.16 -15.13
N TYR A 293 -9.91 -4.55 -13.86
CA TYR A 293 -8.69 -5.10 -13.26
C TYR A 293 -8.71 -6.65 -13.17
N PHE A 294 -9.90 -7.21 -13.05
CA PHE A 294 -10.18 -8.64 -12.95
C PHE A 294 -11.25 -9.00 -13.99
N PRO A 295 -10.91 -9.03 -15.29
CA PRO A 295 -11.86 -9.35 -16.35
C PRO A 295 -12.42 -10.77 -16.23
N GLU A 296 -11.72 -11.65 -15.51
CA GLU A 296 -12.23 -12.98 -15.15
C GLU A 296 -13.37 -12.95 -14.11
N GLY A 297 -13.71 -11.78 -13.58
CA GLY A 297 -14.72 -11.58 -12.54
C GLY A 297 -14.22 -11.88 -11.12
N ILE A 298 -15.01 -11.42 -10.15
CA ILE A 298 -14.82 -11.65 -8.72
C ILE A 298 -16.05 -12.37 -8.18
N GLN A 299 -15.85 -13.49 -7.50
CA GLN A 299 -16.91 -14.23 -6.85
C GLN A 299 -17.03 -13.77 -5.40
N TYR A 300 -17.81 -12.71 -5.18
CA TYR A 300 -18.03 -12.18 -3.84
C TYR A 300 -18.75 -13.20 -2.95
N GLU A 301 -18.26 -13.35 -1.73
CA GLU A 301 -18.92 -14.14 -0.70
C GLU A 301 -20.22 -13.48 -0.25
N SER A 302 -21.21 -14.30 0.12
CA SER A 302 -22.50 -13.81 0.60
C SER A 302 -22.34 -12.96 1.88
N PRO A 303 -23.11 -11.88 2.03
CA PRO A 303 -23.12 -11.06 3.24
C PRO A 303 -23.33 -11.90 4.50
N ALA A 304 -22.53 -11.65 5.55
CA ALA A 304 -22.73 -12.32 6.83
C ALA A 304 -24.03 -11.85 7.50
N LEU A 305 -24.86 -12.81 7.93
CA LEU A 305 -26.08 -12.52 8.66
C LEU A 305 -25.78 -12.09 10.10
N PRO A 306 -26.65 -11.26 10.73
CA PRO A 306 -26.58 -10.95 12.15
C PRO A 306 -26.37 -12.20 13.01
N GLY A 307 -25.28 -12.23 13.80
CA GLY A 307 -24.98 -13.32 14.75
C GLY A 307 -24.03 -14.41 14.24
N GLN A 308 -23.62 -14.41 12.97
CA GLN A 308 -22.66 -15.38 12.41
C GLN A 308 -21.17 -14.96 12.55
N TYR A 309 -20.88 -14.04 13.48
CA TYR A 309 -19.64 -13.26 13.47
C TYR A 309 -18.51 -13.82 14.32
N MET A 310 -18.79 -14.83 15.14
CA MET A 310 -17.78 -15.47 15.97
C MET A 310 -16.99 -16.45 15.11
N ALA A 311 -15.69 -16.19 14.95
CA ALA A 311 -14.78 -17.22 14.48
C ALA A 311 -14.96 -18.44 15.38
N ALA A 312 -15.18 -19.62 14.78
CA ALA A 312 -15.15 -20.88 15.51
C ALA A 312 -13.85 -20.95 16.32
N GLU A 313 -13.99 -21.38 17.58
CA GLU A 313 -12.93 -21.54 18.58
C GLU A 313 -11.72 -22.34 18.05
#